data_AF-A0A139PCM8-F1
#
_entry.id   AF-A0A139PCM8-F1
#
_cell.length_a   1.000
_cell.length_b   1.000
_cell.length_c   1.000
_cell.angle_alpha   90.00
_cell.angle_beta   90.00
_cell.angle_gamma   90.00
#
_symmetry.space_group_name_H-M   'P 1'
#
loop_
_entity.id
_entity.type
_entity.pdbx_description
1 polymer ?
#
loop_
_entity_poly.entity_id
_entity_poly.type
_entity_poly.pdbx_seq_one_letter_code
_entity_poly.pdbx_strand_id
1 'polypeptide(L)'
;MSDGNVMSGQEWLSGTILTPNDMSKKQVVNILTRLHRSRPLMTQLTKLGYTLETPTDLLTAWLNQVPAVLRNNSYLQSVIRELRQTVPAFREDFATIVHGDVRHSNWVETDSGLIYLVDWDSVRLTDRMLDVAHILSHYVPDSGWQEWLSHYGYKYNQTVFNKLYWFGQYSYLTQIAKYYENNDLENVNREIYALRNFRSKYGRVQ
;
A
#
# COMPACT_ATOMS: atom_id res chain seq x y z
N MET A 1 13.76 7.77 -41.97
CA MET A 1 12.57 7.25 -42.67
C MET A 1 12.48 5.77 -42.32
N SER A 2 11.59 5.27 -41.46
CA SER A 2 10.25 5.68 -41.03
C SER A 2 10.13 5.80 -39.51
N ASP A 3 9.48 6.87 -39.05
CA ASP A 3 8.93 6.98 -37.71
C ASP A 3 7.91 5.87 -37.44
N GLY A 4 7.88 5.41 -36.20
CA GLY A 4 6.87 4.48 -35.68
C GLY A 4 6.71 4.73 -34.19
N ASN A 5 6.46 5.99 -33.85
CA ASN A 5 6.10 6.49 -32.53
C ASN A 5 5.21 5.45 -31.84
N VAL A 6 5.71 4.81 -30.78
CA VAL A 6 4.92 3.88 -29.97
C VAL A 6 3.91 4.74 -29.23
N MET A 7 2.78 5.01 -29.87
CA MET A 7 1.58 5.51 -29.21
C MET A 7 1.12 4.40 -28.26
N SER A 8 1.44 4.52 -26.99
CA SER A 8 0.67 3.84 -25.94
C SER A 8 -0.72 4.47 -25.95
N GLY A 9 -1.64 3.91 -26.73
CA GLY A 9 -3.05 4.26 -26.62
C GLY A 9 -3.54 3.81 -25.25
N GLN A 10 -3.76 4.76 -24.34
CA GLN A 10 -4.58 4.49 -23.16
C GLN A 10 -6.05 4.48 -23.63
N GLU A 11 -6.78 3.42 -23.31
CA GLU A 11 -8.23 3.45 -23.46
C GLU A 11 -8.78 4.62 -22.63
N TRP A 12 -9.63 5.44 -23.25
CA TRP A 12 -10.43 6.42 -22.52
C TRP A 12 -11.41 5.66 -21.63
N LEU A 13 -11.05 5.48 -20.36
CA LEU A 13 -11.90 4.90 -19.34
C LEU A 13 -12.91 5.96 -18.89
N SER A 14 -14.12 5.93 -19.45
CA SER A 14 -15.27 6.64 -18.88
C SER A 14 -15.69 5.95 -17.58
N GLY A 15 -15.57 6.65 -16.46
CA GLY A 15 -15.87 6.10 -15.14
C GLY A 15 -15.72 7.11 -14.01
N THR A 16 -16.07 6.67 -12.81
CA THR A 16 -15.97 7.45 -11.58
C THR A 16 -14.86 6.90 -10.68
N ILE A 17 -14.17 7.80 -9.98
CA ILE A 17 -13.21 7.42 -8.95
C ILE A 17 -13.97 6.81 -7.77
N LEU A 18 -13.51 5.68 -7.25
CA LEU A 18 -14.10 5.06 -6.07
C LEU A 18 -14.02 5.98 -4.85
N THR A 19 -15.05 5.96 -4.02
CA THR A 19 -15.01 6.60 -2.70
C THR A 19 -14.34 5.69 -1.68
N PRO A 20 -13.92 6.20 -0.51
CA PRO A 20 -13.42 5.36 0.59
C PRO A 20 -14.36 4.20 0.98
N ASN A 21 -15.68 4.40 0.89
CA ASN A 21 -16.67 3.37 1.23
C ASN A 21 -16.71 2.22 0.20
N ASP A 22 -16.39 2.52 -1.06
CA ASP A 22 -16.38 1.53 -2.15
C ASP A 22 -15.19 0.56 -2.07
N MET A 23 -14.16 0.89 -1.29
CA MET A 23 -12.94 0.08 -1.16
C MET A 23 -13.16 -1.27 -0.49
N SER A 24 -14.34 -1.47 0.12
CA SER A 24 -14.78 -2.76 0.67
C SER A 24 -15.36 -3.72 -0.40
N LYS A 25 -15.57 -3.26 -1.65
CA LYS A 25 -16.11 -4.09 -2.73
C LYS A 25 -15.23 -5.32 -3.00
N LYS A 26 -15.86 -6.49 -3.19
CA LYS A 26 -15.15 -7.76 -3.48
C LYS A 26 -14.24 -7.69 -4.70
N GLN A 27 -14.58 -6.85 -5.69
CA GLN A 27 -13.78 -6.68 -6.90
C GLN A 27 -12.41 -6.05 -6.62
N VAL A 28 -12.30 -5.12 -5.66
CA VAL A 28 -11.02 -4.55 -5.20
C VAL A 28 -10.11 -5.67 -4.67
N VAL A 29 -10.65 -6.54 -3.80
CA VAL A 29 -9.89 -7.68 -3.24
C VAL A 29 -9.48 -8.67 -4.33
N ASN A 30 -10.37 -8.95 -5.28
CA ASN A 30 -10.09 -9.85 -6.40
C ASN A 30 -9.00 -9.29 -7.33
N ILE A 31 -8.98 -7.99 -7.59
CA ILE A 31 -7.96 -7.32 -8.40
C ILE A 31 -6.60 -7.42 -7.70
N LEU A 32 -6.50 -7.05 -6.42
CA LEU A 32 -5.26 -7.19 -5.65
C LEU A 32 -4.79 -8.65 -5.57
N THR A 33 -5.72 -9.59 -5.41
CA THR A 33 -5.39 -11.03 -5.36
C THR A 33 -4.80 -11.50 -6.68
N ARG A 34 -5.36 -11.06 -7.82
CA ARG A 34 -4.85 -11.40 -9.16
C ARG A 34 -3.49 -10.75 -9.42
N LEU A 35 -3.34 -9.47 -9.08
CA LEU A 35 -2.08 -8.73 -9.19
C LEU A 35 -0.96 -9.45 -8.43
N HIS A 36 -1.16 -9.69 -7.13
CA HIS A 36 -0.15 -10.28 -6.24
C HIS A 36 0.09 -11.78 -6.47
N ARG A 37 -0.60 -12.41 -7.42
CA ARG A 37 -0.36 -13.80 -7.87
C ARG A 37 0.19 -13.87 -9.29
N SER A 38 0.37 -12.73 -9.95
CA SER A 38 0.78 -12.67 -11.35
C SER A 38 2.29 -12.89 -11.51
N ARG A 39 2.67 -14.16 -11.74
CA ARG A 39 4.05 -14.53 -12.11
C ARG A 39 4.54 -13.84 -13.40
N PRO A 40 3.71 -13.66 -14.45
CA PRO A 40 4.13 -12.95 -15.65
C PRO A 40 4.56 -11.50 -15.36
N LEU A 41 3.76 -10.75 -14.59
CA LEU A 41 4.08 -9.36 -14.23
C LEU A 41 5.34 -9.27 -13.37
N MET A 42 5.49 -10.17 -12.40
CA MET A 42 6.70 -10.25 -11.58
C MET A 42 7.95 -10.51 -12.43
N THR A 43 7.86 -11.43 -13.40
CA THR A 43 8.96 -11.75 -14.31
C THR A 43 9.31 -10.56 -15.21
N GLN A 44 8.30 -9.82 -15.68
CA GLN A 44 8.51 -8.62 -16.50
C GLN A 44 9.23 -7.51 -15.71
N LEU A 45 8.77 -7.18 -14.50
CA LEU A 45 9.43 -6.18 -13.66
C LEU A 45 10.87 -6.56 -13.32
N THR A 46 11.12 -7.84 -12.99
CA THR A 46 12.49 -8.32 -12.72
C THR A 46 13.39 -8.11 -13.95
N LYS A 47 12.90 -8.36 -15.17
CA LYS A 47 13.64 -8.11 -16.42
C LYS A 47 13.89 -6.63 -16.70
N LEU A 48 13.03 -5.74 -16.18
CA LEU A 48 13.20 -4.29 -16.26
C LEU A 48 14.16 -3.75 -15.18
N GLY A 49 14.75 -4.63 -14.36
CA GLY A 49 15.76 -4.25 -13.37
C GLY A 49 15.20 -3.91 -11.99
N TYR A 50 13.92 -4.15 -11.73
CA TYR A 50 13.36 -4.00 -10.38
C TYR A 50 13.97 -5.06 -9.45
N THR A 51 14.43 -4.60 -8.28
CA THR A 51 14.98 -5.46 -7.24
C THR A 51 13.93 -5.78 -6.19
N LEU A 52 14.09 -6.91 -5.50
CA LEU A 52 13.27 -7.22 -4.33
C LEU A 52 13.59 -6.23 -3.21
N GLU A 53 12.54 -5.68 -2.59
CA GLU A 53 12.66 -4.79 -1.44
C GLU A 53 12.16 -5.50 -0.19
N THR A 54 13.00 -5.62 0.83
CA THR A 54 12.60 -6.09 2.16
C THR A 54 11.86 -4.98 2.92
N PRO A 55 11.11 -5.29 3.99
CA PRO A 55 10.52 -4.26 4.86
C PRO A 55 11.55 -3.26 5.41
N THR A 56 12.79 -3.71 5.65
CA THR A 56 13.90 -2.84 6.06
C THR A 56 14.30 -1.86 4.94
N ASP A 57 14.34 -2.34 3.69
CA ASP A 57 14.64 -1.50 2.53
C ASP A 57 13.57 -0.45 2.31
N LEU A 58 12.29 -0.83 2.43
CA LEU A 58 11.15 0.09 2.36
C LEU A 58 11.26 1.22 3.39
N LEU A 59 11.53 0.87 4.65
CA LEU A 59 11.69 1.86 5.72
C LEU A 59 12.91 2.77 5.49
N THR A 60 14.00 2.21 4.98
CA THR A 60 15.23 2.96 4.65
C THR A 60 14.99 3.92 3.49
N ALA A 61 14.30 3.47 2.44
CA ALA A 61 13.91 4.29 1.30
C ALA A 61 13.05 5.48 1.75
N TRP A 62 12.03 5.24 2.57
CA TRP A 62 11.19 6.29 3.13
C TRP A 62 12.01 7.33 3.91
N LEU A 63 12.93 6.88 4.77
CA LEU A 63 13.80 7.77 5.55
C LEU A 63 14.69 8.66 4.68
N ASN A 64 15.21 8.11 3.58
CA ASN A 64 16.09 8.83 2.66
C ASN A 64 15.33 9.87 1.82
N GLN A 65 14.08 9.59 1.48
CA GLN A 65 13.26 10.43 0.60
C GLN A 65 12.51 11.53 1.36
N VAL A 66 12.09 11.26 2.59
CA VAL A 66 11.20 12.17 3.33
C VAL A 66 11.89 13.49 3.73
N PRO A 67 11.21 14.65 3.66
CA PRO A 67 11.74 15.93 4.11
C PRO A 67 12.20 15.92 5.58
N ALA A 68 13.23 16.73 5.88
CA ALA A 68 13.83 16.81 7.22
C ALA A 68 12.82 17.16 8.32
N VAL A 69 11.77 17.94 8.01
CA VAL A 69 10.70 18.31 8.94
C VAL A 69 9.95 17.08 9.44
N LEU A 70 9.52 16.20 8.53
CA LEU A 70 8.85 14.95 8.88
C LEU A 70 9.84 13.97 9.52
N ARG A 71 11.07 13.89 9.00
CA ARG A 71 12.13 13.06 9.57
C ARG A 71 12.39 13.44 11.03
N ASN A 72 12.41 14.72 11.37
CA ASN A 72 12.73 15.21 12.72
C ASN A 72 11.51 15.31 13.64
N ASN A 73 10.30 14.96 13.17
CA ASN A 73 9.11 14.96 14.00
C ASN A 73 9.24 13.89 15.11
N SER A 74 9.14 14.30 16.37
CA SER A 74 9.36 13.42 17.53
C SER A 74 8.40 12.23 17.58
N TYR A 75 7.15 12.42 17.18
CA TYR A 75 6.17 11.35 17.11
C TYR A 75 6.51 10.36 16.00
N LEU A 76 6.80 10.83 14.78
CA LEU A 76 7.18 9.95 13.68
C LEU A 76 8.47 9.19 13.96
N GLN A 77 9.45 9.82 14.64
CA GLN A 77 10.65 9.15 15.13
C GLN A 77 10.35 8.00 16.10
N SER A 78 9.32 8.14 16.94
CA SER A 78 8.87 7.03 17.81
C SER A 78 8.32 5.85 17.00
N VAL A 79 7.57 6.13 15.92
CA VAL A 79 7.01 5.12 15.01
C VAL A 79 8.14 4.40 14.27
N ILE A 80 9.07 5.16 13.71
CA ILE A 80 10.23 4.61 12.98
C ILE A 80 11.08 3.73 13.88
N ARG A 81 11.30 4.12 15.13
CA ARG A 81 12.04 3.32 16.11
C ARG A 81 11.36 1.98 16.37
N GLU A 82 10.05 1.99 16.53
CA GLU A 82 9.27 0.76 16.70
C GLU A 82 9.36 -0.14 15.45
N LEU A 83 9.13 0.42 14.25
CA LEU A 83 9.21 -0.32 12.99
C LEU A 83 10.57 -0.99 12.79
N ARG A 84 11.66 -0.32 13.20
CA ARG A 84 13.02 -0.90 13.17
C ARG A 84 13.21 -2.07 14.13
N GLN A 85 12.50 -2.09 15.26
CA GLN A 85 12.58 -3.15 16.27
C GLN A 85 11.67 -4.34 15.96
N THR A 86 10.59 -4.12 15.20
CA THR A 86 9.53 -5.11 14.95
C THR A 86 9.42 -5.53 13.49
N VAL A 87 10.51 -5.39 12.72
CA VAL A 87 10.56 -5.76 11.29
C VAL A 87 10.02 -7.19 11.09
N PRO A 88 8.98 -7.37 10.25
CA PRO A 88 8.40 -8.69 10.04
C PRO A 88 9.36 -9.57 9.24
N ALA A 89 9.28 -10.88 9.48
CA ALA A 89 9.98 -11.85 8.66
C ALA A 89 9.58 -11.69 7.18
N PHE A 90 10.58 -11.58 6.33
CA PHE A 90 10.44 -11.47 4.88
C PHE A 90 11.01 -12.71 4.21
N ARG A 91 10.26 -13.22 3.24
CA ARG A 91 10.61 -14.39 2.46
C ARG A 91 10.62 -13.98 1.01
N GLU A 92 11.81 -13.94 0.42
CA GLU A 92 12.01 -13.51 -0.98
C GLU A 92 11.20 -14.37 -1.95
N ASP A 93 11.02 -15.66 -1.65
CA ASP A 93 10.22 -16.60 -2.45
C ASP A 93 8.71 -16.30 -2.41
N PHE A 94 8.26 -15.47 -1.46
CA PHE A 94 6.90 -14.94 -1.38
C PHE A 94 6.80 -13.46 -1.76
N ALA A 95 7.90 -12.82 -2.16
CA ALA A 95 7.84 -11.48 -2.73
C ALA A 95 7.06 -11.51 -4.06
N THR A 96 6.35 -10.43 -4.36
CA THR A 96 5.54 -10.32 -5.56
C THR A 96 5.48 -8.87 -6.02
N ILE A 97 4.97 -8.65 -7.23
CA ILE A 97 4.48 -7.33 -7.63
C ILE A 97 3.42 -6.85 -6.64
N VAL A 98 3.56 -5.59 -6.22
CA VAL A 98 2.57 -4.80 -5.48
C VAL A 98 2.40 -3.45 -6.18
N HIS A 99 1.24 -2.84 -6.06
CA HIS A 99 0.95 -1.55 -6.67
C HIS A 99 1.67 -0.39 -5.97
N GLY A 100 1.74 -0.42 -4.64
CA GLY A 100 2.46 0.58 -3.84
C GLY A 100 1.68 1.86 -3.54
N ASP A 101 0.63 2.19 -4.30
CA ASP A 101 -0.35 3.25 -3.97
C ASP A 101 -1.79 2.82 -4.28
N VAL A 102 -2.45 2.17 -3.32
CA VAL A 102 -3.81 1.64 -3.49
C VAL A 102 -4.89 2.52 -2.87
N ARG A 103 -4.63 3.84 -2.76
CA ARG A 103 -5.64 4.81 -2.31
C ARG A 103 -6.86 4.79 -3.20
N HIS A 104 -8.04 5.10 -2.64
CA HIS A 104 -9.31 5.12 -3.39
C HIS A 104 -9.25 5.98 -4.67
N SER A 105 -8.44 7.05 -4.68
CA SER A 105 -8.24 7.92 -5.84
C SER A 105 -7.65 7.22 -7.07
N ASN A 106 -7.00 6.08 -6.87
CA ASN A 106 -6.35 5.29 -7.91
C ASN A 106 -7.24 4.13 -8.40
N TRP A 107 -8.50 4.08 -7.95
CA TRP A 107 -9.47 3.09 -8.39
C TRP A 107 -10.58 3.76 -9.18
N VAL A 108 -10.84 3.25 -10.40
CA VAL A 108 -11.85 3.78 -11.32
C VAL A 108 -12.88 2.71 -11.61
N GLU A 109 -14.16 3.01 -11.38
CA GLU A 109 -15.30 2.18 -11.79
C GLU A 109 -15.88 2.71 -13.09
N THR A 110 -15.93 1.88 -14.13
CA THR A 110 -16.54 2.25 -15.40
C THR A 110 -18.06 2.27 -15.30
N ASP A 111 -18.72 2.91 -16.27
CA ASP A 111 -20.18 2.92 -16.37
C ASP A 111 -20.79 1.50 -16.47
N SER A 112 -19.99 0.51 -16.90
CA SER A 112 -20.36 -0.90 -16.95
C SER A 112 -20.17 -1.66 -15.62
N GLY A 113 -19.69 -1.00 -14.56
CA GLY A 113 -19.43 -1.57 -13.24
C GLY A 113 -18.09 -2.33 -13.14
N LEU A 114 -17.17 -2.15 -14.08
CA LEU A 114 -15.83 -2.73 -13.99
C LEU A 114 -14.89 -1.79 -13.24
N ILE A 115 -14.21 -2.32 -12.23
CA ILE A 115 -13.21 -1.59 -11.46
C ILE A 115 -11.81 -1.85 -12.02
N TYR A 116 -11.04 -0.77 -12.15
CA TYR A 116 -9.64 -0.77 -12.55
C TYR A 116 -8.78 -0.07 -11.49
N LEU A 117 -7.54 -0.54 -11.35
CA LEU A 117 -6.49 0.11 -10.57
C LEU A 117 -5.53 0.79 -11.55
N VAL A 118 -5.28 2.08 -11.33
CA VAL A 118 -4.45 2.96 -12.18
C VAL A 118 -3.31 3.58 -11.36
N ASP A 119 -2.44 4.38 -12.00
CA ASP A 119 -1.26 5.02 -11.38
C ASP A 119 -0.18 4.02 -10.93
N TRP A 120 0.44 3.36 -11.91
CA TRP A 120 1.41 2.27 -11.73
C TRP A 120 2.85 2.73 -11.41
N ASP A 121 3.07 4.02 -11.18
CA ASP A 121 4.42 4.58 -10.98
C ASP A 121 5.05 4.13 -9.65
N SER A 122 4.23 3.72 -8.69
CA SER A 122 4.67 3.26 -7.36
C SER A 122 4.90 1.75 -7.27
N VAL A 123 4.87 1.04 -8.41
CA VAL A 123 5.00 -0.43 -8.46
C VAL A 123 6.31 -0.91 -7.86
N ARG A 124 6.25 -1.97 -7.06
CA ARG A 124 7.41 -2.54 -6.35
C ARG A 124 7.38 -4.07 -6.38
N LEU A 125 8.53 -4.68 -6.10
CA LEU A 125 8.65 -6.12 -5.84
C LEU A 125 8.93 -6.33 -4.35
N THR A 126 7.88 -6.60 -3.57
CA THR A 126 8.00 -6.74 -2.11
C THR A 126 6.86 -7.60 -1.55
N ASP A 127 6.62 -7.49 -0.25
CA ASP A 127 5.56 -8.20 0.44
C ASP A 127 4.18 -7.66 0.06
N ARG A 128 3.30 -8.56 -0.38
CA ARG A 128 1.89 -8.22 -0.70
C ARG A 128 1.13 -7.59 0.47
N MET A 129 1.63 -7.72 1.70
CA MET A 129 1.07 -7.02 2.86
C MET A 129 1.15 -5.49 2.73
N LEU A 130 2.03 -4.93 1.88
CA LEU A 130 2.11 -3.49 1.64
C LEU A 130 0.74 -2.90 1.25
N ASP A 131 0.17 -3.39 0.15
CA ASP A 131 -1.13 -2.94 -0.35
C ASP A 131 -2.28 -3.40 0.54
N VAL A 132 -2.21 -4.64 1.04
CA VAL A 132 -3.26 -5.21 1.91
C VAL A 132 -3.42 -4.39 3.19
N ALA A 133 -2.30 -4.01 3.83
CA ALA A 133 -2.34 -3.23 5.05
C ALA A 133 -2.89 -1.84 4.81
N HIS A 134 -2.56 -1.21 3.67
CA HIS A 134 -3.15 0.07 3.31
C HIS A 134 -4.67 -0.01 3.22
N ILE A 135 -5.21 -1.00 2.49
CA ILE A 135 -6.66 -1.19 2.35
C ILE A 135 -7.31 -1.38 3.72
N LEU A 136 -6.77 -2.29 4.54
CA LEU A 136 -7.36 -2.64 5.82
C LEU A 136 -7.27 -1.50 6.84
N SER A 137 -6.15 -0.78 6.91
CA SER A 137 -5.97 0.28 7.91
C SER A 137 -6.72 1.57 7.57
N HIS A 138 -6.99 1.84 6.29
CA HIS A 138 -7.61 3.11 5.86
C HIS A 138 -9.09 3.00 5.49
N TYR A 139 -9.54 1.84 4.99
CA TYR A 139 -10.87 1.76 4.37
C TYR A 139 -11.79 0.69 4.94
N VAL A 140 -11.25 -0.39 5.51
CA VAL A 140 -12.07 -1.51 6.00
C VAL A 140 -12.23 -1.42 7.52
N PRO A 141 -13.46 -1.38 8.06
CA PRO A 141 -13.68 -1.51 9.50
C PRO A 141 -13.06 -2.79 10.05
N ASP A 142 -12.57 -2.74 11.28
CA ASP A 142 -11.86 -3.85 11.94
C ASP A 142 -12.69 -5.11 12.09
N SER A 143 -14.01 -4.97 12.27
CA SER A 143 -14.95 -6.09 12.24
C SER A 143 -14.94 -6.88 10.92
N GLY A 144 -14.54 -6.25 9.81
CA GLY A 144 -14.44 -6.87 8.49
C GLY A 144 -13.08 -7.46 8.14
N TRP A 145 -12.04 -7.25 8.96
CA TRP A 145 -10.68 -7.67 8.62
C TRP A 145 -10.52 -9.18 8.49
N GLN A 146 -11.21 -9.96 9.34
CA GLN A 146 -11.16 -11.42 9.28
C GLN A 146 -11.69 -11.95 7.94
N GLU A 147 -12.85 -11.47 7.52
CA GLU A 147 -13.47 -11.86 6.26
C GLU A 147 -12.59 -11.43 5.09
N TRP A 148 -12.12 -10.19 5.09
CA TRP A 148 -11.28 -9.63 4.04
C TRP A 148 -9.97 -10.42 3.87
N LEU A 149 -9.25 -10.68 4.97
CA LEU A 149 -8.01 -11.44 4.96
C LEU A 149 -8.25 -12.88 4.48
N SER A 150 -9.33 -13.51 4.92
CA SER A 150 -9.68 -14.88 4.52
C SER A 150 -9.99 -14.95 3.02
N HIS A 151 -10.76 -14.00 2.49
CA HIS A 151 -11.09 -13.91 1.06
C HIS A 151 -9.85 -13.66 0.20
N TYR A 152 -8.94 -12.80 0.66
CA TYR A 152 -7.65 -12.55 0.00
C TYR A 152 -6.71 -13.77 0.01
N GLY A 153 -6.83 -14.63 1.03
CA GLY A 153 -6.04 -15.84 1.22
C GLY A 153 -4.90 -15.69 2.24
N TYR A 154 -5.10 -14.85 3.26
CA TYR A 154 -4.32 -14.84 4.49
C TYR A 154 -5.03 -15.66 5.58
N LYS A 155 -4.24 -16.23 6.49
CA LYS A 155 -4.77 -16.77 7.75
C LYS A 155 -5.08 -15.64 8.71
N TYR A 156 -6.10 -15.80 9.53
CA TYR A 156 -6.41 -14.86 10.61
C TYR A 156 -5.71 -15.32 11.90
N ASN A 157 -4.45 -14.91 12.08
CA ASN A 157 -3.64 -15.29 13.25
C ASN A 157 -2.66 -14.18 13.64
N GLN A 158 -2.02 -14.33 14.81
CA GLN A 158 -1.15 -13.29 15.37
C GLN A 158 0.04 -12.94 14.46
N THR A 159 0.62 -13.93 13.75
CA THR A 159 1.72 -13.66 12.81
C THR A 159 1.29 -12.72 11.69
N VAL A 160 0.13 -12.96 11.08
CA VAL A 160 -0.42 -12.09 10.03
C VAL A 160 -0.79 -10.73 10.61
N PHE A 161 -1.36 -10.69 11.81
CA PHE A 161 -1.69 -9.45 12.50
C PHE A 161 -0.49 -8.58 12.83
N ASN A 162 0.60 -9.16 13.34
CA ASN A 162 1.84 -8.42 13.61
C ASN A 162 2.40 -7.79 12.32
N LYS A 163 2.33 -8.56 11.22
CA LYS A 163 2.74 -8.08 9.90
C LYS A 163 1.83 -6.96 9.38
N LEU A 164 0.52 -7.14 9.49
CA LEU A 164 -0.49 -6.14 9.14
C LEU A 164 -0.29 -4.85 9.95
N TYR A 165 0.00 -4.98 11.25
CA TYR A 165 0.27 -3.84 12.12
C TYR A 165 1.52 -3.06 11.70
N TRP A 166 2.61 -3.77 11.38
CA TRP A 166 3.83 -3.14 10.88
C TRP A 166 3.60 -2.40 9.56
N PHE A 167 3.00 -3.06 8.57
CA PHE A 167 2.73 -2.45 7.26
C PHE A 167 1.64 -1.38 7.31
N GLY A 168 0.69 -1.47 8.26
CA GLY A 168 -0.32 -0.43 8.48
C GLY A 168 0.30 0.86 8.99
N GLN A 169 1.21 0.76 9.99
CA GLN A 169 2.00 1.91 10.44
C GLN A 169 2.85 2.50 9.30
N TYR A 170 3.52 1.65 8.52
CA TYR A 170 4.29 2.08 7.35
C TYR A 170 3.41 2.80 6.31
N SER A 171 2.20 2.30 6.07
CA SER A 171 1.23 2.91 5.15
C SER A 171 0.85 4.34 5.57
N TYR A 172 0.60 4.58 6.85
CA TYR A 172 0.40 5.95 7.34
C TYR A 172 1.63 6.84 7.12
N LEU A 173 2.85 6.31 7.32
CA LEU A 173 4.08 7.08 7.06
C LEU A 173 4.19 7.48 5.58
N THR A 174 3.89 6.57 4.66
CA THR A 174 3.91 6.87 3.21
C THR A 174 2.87 7.91 2.84
N GLN A 175 1.68 7.83 3.44
CA GLN A 175 0.59 8.79 3.22
C GLN A 175 0.94 10.19 3.74
N ILE A 176 1.51 10.28 4.94
CA ILE A 176 1.99 11.54 5.53
C ILE A 176 3.02 12.20 4.62
N ALA A 177 3.98 11.44 4.10
CA ALA A 177 4.98 11.95 3.16
C ALA A 177 4.32 12.47 1.88
N LYS A 178 3.40 11.71 1.29
CA LYS A 178 2.69 12.10 0.06
C LYS A 178 1.82 13.35 0.23
N TYR A 179 1.08 13.48 1.33
CA TYR A 179 0.32 14.70 1.62
C TYR A 179 1.23 15.90 1.83
N TYR A 180 2.37 15.71 2.49
CA TYR A 180 3.35 16.78 2.69
C TYR A 180 3.98 17.25 1.38
N GLU A 181 4.36 16.33 0.49
CA GLU A 181 4.89 16.65 -0.85
C GLU A 181 3.88 17.47 -1.68
N ASN A 182 2.59 17.21 -1.51
CA ASN A 182 1.51 17.94 -2.15
C ASN A 182 1.11 19.25 -1.43
N ASN A 183 1.85 19.66 -0.39
CA ASN A 183 1.55 20.81 0.48
C ASN A 183 0.18 20.74 1.17
N ASP A 184 -0.36 19.54 1.35
CA ASP A 184 -1.64 19.30 2.01
C ASP A 184 -1.45 19.06 3.51
N LEU A 185 -1.14 20.15 4.23
CA LEU A 185 -0.82 20.09 5.65
C LEU A 185 -2.02 19.69 6.51
N GLU A 186 -3.25 19.90 6.03
CA GLU A 186 -4.45 19.46 6.72
C GLU A 186 -4.52 17.92 6.76
N ASN A 187 -4.35 17.28 5.60
CA ASN A 187 -4.34 15.81 5.56
C ASN A 187 -3.09 15.22 6.23
N VAL A 188 -1.94 15.89 6.23
CA VAL A 188 -0.78 15.48 7.06
C VAL A 188 -1.18 15.35 8.53
N ASN A 189 -1.87 16.35 9.09
CA ASN A 189 -2.28 16.33 10.50
C ASN A 189 -3.35 15.26 10.79
N ARG A 190 -4.32 15.11 9.88
CA ARG A 190 -5.35 14.07 9.98
C ARG A 190 -4.72 12.67 9.96
N GLU A 191 -3.74 12.45 9.10
CA GLU A 191 -3.06 11.17 8.94
C GLU A 191 -2.18 10.83 10.16
N ILE A 192 -1.48 11.82 10.73
CA ILE A 192 -0.76 11.66 12.00
C ILE A 192 -1.73 11.28 13.14
N TYR A 193 -2.91 11.89 13.19
CA TYR A 193 -3.92 11.57 14.20
C TYR A 193 -4.49 10.16 14.00
N ALA A 194 -4.78 9.77 12.76
CA ALA A 194 -5.22 8.43 12.42
C ALA A 194 -4.17 7.36 12.80
N LEU A 195 -2.88 7.62 12.53
CA LEU A 195 -1.78 6.76 12.96
C LEU A 195 -1.70 6.61 14.49
N ARG A 196 -1.94 7.69 15.26
CA ARG A 196 -2.03 7.61 16.73
C ARG A 196 -3.14 6.68 17.18
N ASN A 197 -4.33 6.80 16.60
CA ASN A 197 -5.47 5.96 16.93
C ASN A 197 -5.21 4.50 16.55
N PHE A 198 -4.66 4.25 15.35
CA PHE A 198 -4.28 2.93 14.89
C PHE A 198 -3.28 2.27 15.85
N ARG A 199 -2.21 2.99 16.24
CA ARG A 199 -1.22 2.48 17.20
C ARG A 199 -1.81 2.26 18.58
N SER A 200 -2.66 3.16 19.07
CA SER A 200 -3.30 2.98 20.38
C SER A 200 -4.22 1.76 20.43
N LYS A 201 -4.89 1.45 19.31
CA LYS A 201 -5.84 0.35 19.21
C LYS A 201 -5.15 -1.01 19.05
N TYR A 202 -4.11 -1.08 18.22
CA TYR A 202 -3.48 -2.35 17.83
C TYR A 202 -2.06 -2.58 18.36
N GLY A 203 -1.42 -1.55 18.91
CA GLY A 203 -0.04 -1.60 19.41
C GLY A 203 0.15 -2.30 20.75
N ARG A 204 -0.87 -2.99 21.26
CA ARG A 204 -0.79 -3.75 22.51
C ARG A 204 -0.70 -5.24 22.22
N VAL A 205 0.48 -5.69 21.79
CA VAL A 205 0.89 -7.09 21.93
C VAL A 205 2.38 -7.13 22.27
N GLN A 206 2.69 -7.01 23.56
CA GLN A 206 3.81 -7.71 24.18
C GLN A 206 3.28 -8.36 25.46
#